data_AF-A0A4R4G3I8-F1
#
_entry.id   AF-A0A4R4G3I8-F1
#
_cell.length_a   1.000
_cell.length_b   1.000
_cell.length_c   1.000
_cell.angle_alpha   90.00
_cell.angle_beta   90.00
_cell.angle_gamma   90.00
#
_symmetry.space_group_name_H-M   'P 1'
#
loop_
_entity.id
_entity.type
_entity.pdbx_description
1 polymer ?
#
loop_
_entity_poly.entity_id
_entity_poly.type
_entity_poly.pdbx_seq_one_letter_code
_entity_poly.pdbx_strand_id
1 'polypeptide(L)'
;MDLNELTHSINTKTVISYKDRQKSIRWLAHQNDQIILDVFKLKKNHFYRLKNVETSQDIVLLDVIAFYLAIKEIVQQSVSINRKNRSKNFGFMRKISQTRAKQLRKPRLSKKREKLLNMQGIILNLIENEGYSLRNVSNYLLTYHRFSVSHTEIGKFYHSLKGAENVE
;
A
#
# COMPACT_ATOMS: atom_id res chain seq x y z
N MET A 1 -15.10 -0.22 -39.04
CA MET A 1 -16.09 -0.19 -37.95
C MET A 1 -16.05 1.20 -37.35
N ASP A 2 -17.16 1.93 -37.40
CA ASP A 2 -17.27 3.24 -36.76
C ASP A 2 -17.28 3.10 -35.23
N LEU A 3 -16.93 4.17 -34.49
CA LEU A 3 -16.89 4.17 -33.03
C LEU A 3 -18.27 3.84 -32.42
N ASN A 4 -19.34 4.29 -33.08
CA ASN A 4 -20.72 4.01 -32.67
C ASN A 4 -21.07 2.53 -32.88
N GLU A 5 -20.67 1.94 -34.00
CA GLU A 5 -20.86 0.51 -34.29
C GLU A 5 -20.10 -0.36 -33.29
N LEU A 6 -18.85 0.02 -32.96
CA LEU A 6 -18.01 -0.67 -31.99
C LEU A 6 -18.67 -0.66 -30.60
N THR A 7 -19.09 0.53 -30.17
CA THR A 7 -19.77 0.69 -28.88
C THR A 7 -21.07 -0.10 -28.81
N HIS A 8 -21.83 -0.10 -29.91
CA HIS A 8 -23.07 -0.86 -30.03
C HIS A 8 -22.81 -2.37 -29.95
N SER A 9 -21.85 -2.90 -30.70
CA SER A 9 -21.48 -4.32 -30.68
C SER A 9 -21.01 -4.81 -29.31
N ILE A 10 -20.21 -4.01 -28.61
CA ILE A 10 -19.78 -4.35 -27.25
C ILE A 10 -20.98 -4.30 -26.28
N ASN A 11 -21.86 -3.29 -26.39
CA ASN A 11 -23.03 -3.16 -25.53
C ASN A 11 -23.99 -4.35 -25.69
N THR A 12 -24.29 -4.76 -26.93
CA THR A 12 -25.21 -5.87 -27.20
C THR A 12 -24.68 -7.18 -26.66
N LYS A 13 -23.38 -7.46 -26.84
CA LYS A 13 -22.76 -8.72 -26.43
C LYS A 13 -22.48 -8.83 -24.93
N THR A 14 -22.12 -7.73 -24.29
CA THR A 14 -21.77 -7.75 -22.87
C THR A 14 -22.95 -7.42 -21.95
N VAL A 15 -23.93 -6.68 -22.46
CA VAL A 15 -24.98 -6.02 -21.66
C VAL A 15 -24.33 -5.21 -20.52
N ILE A 16 -23.32 -4.41 -20.87
CA ILE A 16 -22.59 -3.51 -19.95
C ILE A 16 -22.61 -2.12 -20.56
N SER A 17 -23.02 -1.13 -19.78
CA SER A 17 -22.97 0.27 -20.23
C SER A 17 -21.53 0.76 -20.35
N TYR A 18 -21.31 1.79 -21.17
CA TYR A 18 -19.98 2.43 -21.26
C TYR A 18 -19.46 2.91 -19.90
N LYS A 19 -20.34 3.48 -19.07
CA LYS A 19 -19.99 3.93 -17.71
C LYS A 19 -19.57 2.78 -16.81
N ASP A 20 -20.25 1.63 -16.91
CA ASP A 20 -19.92 0.45 -16.11
C ASP A 20 -18.62 -0.22 -16.58
N ARG A 21 -18.32 -0.21 -17.88
CA ARG A 21 -17.02 -0.65 -18.40
C ARG A 21 -15.88 0.17 -17.81
N GLN A 22 -16.01 1.49 -17.86
CA GLN A 22 -15.02 2.42 -17.28
C GLN A 22 -14.85 2.21 -15.76
N LYS A 23 -15.96 1.99 -15.05
CA LYS A 23 -15.92 1.66 -13.61
C LYS A 23 -15.22 0.33 -13.34
N SER A 24 -15.45 -0.67 -14.18
CA SER A 24 -14.85 -2.01 -14.07
C SER A 24 -13.33 -1.97 -14.28
N ILE A 25 -12.86 -1.21 -15.28
CA ILE A 25 -11.42 -1.01 -15.51
C ILE A 25 -10.77 -0.29 -14.31
N ARG A 26 -11.39 0.80 -13.83
CA ARG A 26 -10.88 1.50 -12.63
C ARG A 26 -10.84 0.60 -11.41
N TRP A 27 -11.85 -0.26 -11.23
CA TRP A 27 -11.85 -1.24 -10.14
C TRP A 27 -10.68 -2.20 -10.28
N LEU A 28 -10.42 -2.74 -11.48
CA LEU A 28 -9.32 -3.67 -11.75
C LEU A 28 -7.95 -3.05 -11.46
N ALA A 29 -7.75 -1.79 -11.84
CA ALA A 29 -6.50 -1.05 -11.61
C ALA A 29 -6.13 -0.90 -10.13
N HIS A 30 -7.07 -1.11 -9.21
CA HIS A 30 -6.84 -1.07 -7.76
C HIS A 30 -6.71 -2.47 -7.12
N GLN A 31 -6.73 -3.55 -7.90
CA GLN A 31 -6.60 -4.91 -7.39
C GLN A 31 -5.14 -5.36 -7.31
N ASN A 32 -4.89 -6.43 -6.55
CA ASN A 32 -3.58 -7.07 -6.51
C ASN A 32 -3.35 -7.98 -7.73
N ASP A 33 -2.09 -8.36 -7.96
CA ASP A 33 -1.68 -9.16 -9.12
C ASP A 33 -2.38 -10.52 -9.21
N GLN A 34 -2.74 -11.11 -8.07
CA GLN A 34 -3.46 -12.38 -8.04
C GLN A 34 -4.86 -12.25 -8.64
N ILE A 35 -5.61 -11.21 -8.25
CA ILE A 35 -6.95 -10.92 -8.80
C ILE A 35 -6.83 -10.56 -10.29
N ILE A 36 -5.80 -9.80 -10.67
CA ILE A 36 -5.55 -9.47 -12.08
C ILE A 36 -5.32 -10.76 -12.88
N LEU A 37 -4.47 -11.66 -12.40
CA LEU A 37 -4.22 -12.96 -13.03
C LEU A 37 -5.50 -13.78 -13.19
N ASP A 38 -6.35 -13.81 -12.17
CA ASP A 38 -7.60 -14.55 -12.20
C ASP A 38 -8.62 -13.95 -13.18
N VAL A 39 -8.64 -12.62 -13.36
CA VAL A 39 -9.39 -11.96 -14.45
C VAL A 39 -8.90 -12.44 -15.81
N PHE A 40 -7.59 -12.52 -16.04
CA PHE A 40 -7.06 -12.96 -17.33
C PHE A 40 -7.31 -14.46 -17.60
N LYS A 41 -7.32 -15.30 -16.56
CA LYS A 41 -7.75 -16.72 -16.69
C LYS A 41 -9.23 -16.81 -17.10
N LEU A 42 -10.11 -16.06 -16.46
CA LEU A 42 -11.53 -16.03 -16.83
C LEU A 42 -11.75 -15.41 -18.21
N LYS A 43 -10.98 -14.38 -18.58
CA LYS A 43 -10.98 -13.80 -19.93
C LYS A 43 -10.75 -14.90 -20.97
N LYS A 44 -9.71 -15.72 -20.77
CA LYS A 44 -9.38 -16.84 -21.67
C LYS A 44 -10.57 -17.78 -21.84
N ASN A 45 -11.28 -18.10 -20.76
CA ASN A 45 -12.48 -18.95 -20.81
C ASN A 45 -13.64 -18.29 -21.60
N HIS A 46 -13.92 -17.01 -21.32
CA HIS A 46 -14.93 -16.24 -22.07
C HIS A 46 -14.60 -16.14 -23.54
N PHE A 47 -13.33 -15.92 -23.88
CA PHE A 47 -12.86 -15.81 -25.25
C PHE A 47 -13.11 -17.09 -26.03
N TYR A 48 -12.72 -18.26 -25.50
CA TYR A 48 -13.00 -19.53 -26.19
C TYR A 48 -14.48 -19.82 -26.32
N ARG A 49 -15.27 -19.48 -25.30
CA ARG A 49 -16.73 -19.64 -25.37
C ARG A 49 -17.33 -18.78 -26.49
N LEU A 50 -16.92 -17.51 -26.60
CA LEU A 50 -17.38 -16.61 -27.65
C LEU A 50 -16.91 -17.04 -29.04
N LYS A 51 -15.63 -17.45 -29.16
CA LYS A 51 -15.04 -17.94 -30.41
C LYS A 51 -15.79 -19.16 -30.96
N ASN A 52 -16.26 -20.05 -30.09
CA ASN A 52 -17.00 -21.25 -30.50
C ASN A 52 -18.43 -20.94 -30.97
N VAL A 53 -19.02 -19.82 -30.54
CA VAL A 53 -20.37 -19.39 -30.93
C VAL A 53 -20.34 -18.51 -32.18
N GLU A 54 -19.27 -17.73 -32.35
CA GLU A 54 -19.19 -16.68 -33.36
C GLU A 54 -17.90 -16.81 -34.19
N THR A 55 -17.90 -17.77 -35.11
CA THR A 55 -16.74 -18.16 -35.93
C THR A 55 -16.25 -17.05 -36.87
N SER A 56 -17.09 -16.08 -37.22
CA SER A 56 -16.83 -15.06 -38.26
C SER A 56 -16.54 -13.66 -37.70
N GLN A 57 -16.40 -13.49 -36.39
CA GLN A 57 -16.13 -12.18 -35.78
C GLN A 57 -14.65 -11.87 -35.63
N ASP A 58 -14.33 -10.57 -35.61
CA ASP A 58 -13.00 -10.05 -35.34
C ASP A 58 -12.49 -10.57 -33.98
N ILE A 59 -11.37 -11.28 -34.02
CA ILE A 59 -10.71 -11.87 -32.86
C ILE A 59 -10.38 -10.83 -31.80
N VAL A 60 -9.97 -9.62 -32.21
CA VAL A 60 -9.60 -8.55 -31.27
C VAL A 60 -10.84 -8.04 -30.54
N LEU A 61 -11.95 -7.86 -31.26
CA LEU A 61 -13.22 -7.46 -30.68
C LEU A 61 -13.74 -8.51 -29.68
N LEU A 62 -13.65 -9.79 -30.03
CA LEU A 62 -14.00 -10.89 -29.12
C LEU A 62 -13.16 -10.88 -27.85
N ASP A 63 -11.86 -10.58 -27.96
CA ASP A 63 -10.96 -10.51 -26.81
C ASP A 63 -11.31 -9.34 -25.87
N VAL A 64 -11.64 -8.18 -26.43
CA VAL A 64 -12.12 -7.01 -25.68
C VAL A 64 -13.43 -7.33 -24.94
N ILE A 65 -14.36 -8.02 -25.61
CA ILE A 65 -15.64 -8.42 -25.01
C ILE A 65 -15.43 -9.43 -23.88
N ALA A 66 -14.59 -10.44 -24.12
CA ALA A 66 -14.23 -11.43 -23.12
C ALA A 66 -13.60 -10.79 -21.87
N PHE A 67 -12.80 -9.74 -22.06
CA PHE A 67 -12.20 -8.99 -20.95
C PHE A 67 -13.24 -8.27 -20.10
N TYR A 68 -14.20 -7.58 -20.73
CA TYR A 68 -15.27 -6.91 -19.98
C TYR A 68 -16.17 -7.90 -19.23
N LEU A 69 -16.47 -9.06 -19.83
CA LEU A 69 -17.23 -10.12 -19.17
C LEU A 69 -16.50 -10.69 -17.96
N ALA A 70 -15.20 -10.96 -18.08
CA ALA A 70 -14.38 -11.49 -16.99
C ALA A 70 -14.35 -10.54 -15.79
N ILE A 71 -14.15 -9.24 -16.02
CA ILE A 71 -14.15 -8.26 -14.92
C ILE A 71 -15.52 -8.19 -14.26
N LYS A 72 -16.61 -8.13 -15.05
CA LYS A 72 -17.98 -8.09 -14.51
C LYS A 72 -18.27 -9.29 -13.63
N GLU A 73 -17.88 -10.48 -14.06
CA GLU A 73 -18.10 -11.71 -13.33
C GLU A 73 -17.38 -11.71 -11.98
N ILE A 74 -16.09 -11.36 -11.95
CA ILE A 74 -15.34 -11.28 -10.69
C ILE A 74 -15.90 -10.20 -9.77
N VAL A 75 -16.28 -9.05 -10.30
CA VAL A 75 -16.90 -7.98 -9.51
C VAL A 75 -18.20 -8.49 -8.88
N GLN A 76 -19.05 -9.20 -9.63
CA GLN A 76 -20.29 -9.78 -9.11
C GLN A 76 -20.03 -10.87 -8.05
N GLN A 77 -19.04 -11.74 -8.27
CA GLN A 77 -18.64 -12.75 -7.29
C GLN A 77 -18.15 -12.09 -5.99
N SER A 78 -17.31 -11.06 -6.08
CA SER A 78 -16.80 -10.34 -4.91
C SER A 78 -17.90 -9.63 -4.11
N VAL A 79 -18.86 -9.00 -4.78
CA VAL A 79 -20.02 -8.36 -4.14
C VAL A 79 -20.92 -9.40 -3.47
N SER A 80 -21.09 -10.57 -4.09
CA SER A 80 -21.93 -11.66 -3.55
C SER A 80 -21.32 -12.31 -2.31
N ILE A 81 -20.00 -12.53 -2.32
CA ILE A 81 -19.23 -12.98 -1.16
C ILE A 81 -19.37 -11.96 -0.02
N ASN A 82 -19.28 -10.67 -0.32
CA ASN A 82 -19.39 -9.60 0.68
C ASN A 82 -20.80 -9.44 1.26
N ARG A 83 -21.84 -9.73 0.48
CA ARG A 83 -23.23 -9.73 0.95
C ARG A 83 -23.54 -10.92 1.84
N LYS A 84 -23.05 -12.11 1.50
CA LYS A 84 -23.24 -13.34 2.31
C LYS A 84 -22.37 -13.33 3.58
N ASN A 85 -21.19 -12.71 3.53
CA ASN A 85 -20.26 -12.61 4.65
C ASN A 85 -20.29 -11.24 5.34
N ARG A 86 -21.46 -10.57 5.40
CA ARG A 86 -21.57 -9.21 5.97
C ARG A 86 -21.07 -9.10 7.43
N SER A 87 -21.01 -10.22 8.17
CA SER A 87 -20.45 -10.30 9.53
C SER A 87 -18.96 -10.68 9.60
N LYS A 88 -18.33 -11.11 8.49
CA LYS A 88 -16.94 -11.59 8.47
C LYS A 88 -16.16 -10.98 7.30
N ASN A 89 -15.20 -10.12 7.62
CA ASN A 89 -13.93 -9.97 6.89
C ASN A 89 -13.80 -9.06 5.66
N PHE A 90 -14.26 -7.80 5.72
CA PHE A 90 -13.57 -6.71 5.00
C PHE A 90 -13.07 -5.59 5.92
N GLY A 91 -13.85 -5.23 6.93
CA GLY A 91 -13.38 -4.34 8.00
C GLY A 91 -12.18 -4.90 8.76
N PHE A 92 -12.14 -6.21 8.99
CA PHE A 92 -11.03 -6.88 9.68
C PHE A 92 -9.76 -6.92 8.83
N MET A 93 -9.83 -7.25 7.53
CA MET A 93 -8.66 -7.22 6.64
C MET A 93 -8.13 -5.80 6.43
N ARG A 94 -9.01 -4.81 6.30
CA ARG A 94 -8.62 -3.39 6.22
C ARG A 94 -7.96 -2.92 7.52
N LYS A 95 -8.48 -3.35 8.68
CA LYS A 95 -7.85 -3.10 9.99
C LYS A 95 -6.50 -3.79 10.09
N ILE A 96 -6.35 -5.07 9.71
CA ILE A 96 -5.07 -5.78 9.72
C ILE A 96 -4.05 -5.09 8.81
N SER A 97 -4.46 -4.72 7.59
CA SER A 97 -3.60 -4.00 6.64
C SER A 97 -3.18 -2.62 7.18
N GLN A 98 -4.11 -1.87 7.78
CA GLN A 98 -3.80 -0.59 8.44
C GLN A 98 -2.92 -0.76 9.68
N THR A 99 -3.11 -1.81 10.46
CA THR A 99 -2.32 -2.11 11.66
C THR A 99 -0.90 -2.55 11.27
N ARG A 100 -0.75 -3.40 10.26
CA ARG A 100 0.55 -3.78 9.69
C ARG A 100 1.26 -2.56 9.07
N ALA A 101 0.53 -1.72 8.33
CA ALA A 101 1.09 -0.47 7.79
C ALA A 101 1.50 0.53 8.89
N LYS A 102 0.77 0.57 10.03
CA LYS A 102 1.15 1.35 11.21
C LYS A 102 2.36 0.76 11.94
N GLN A 103 2.47 -0.57 12.00
CA GLN A 103 3.62 -1.27 12.59
C GLN A 103 4.89 -1.11 11.75
N LEU A 104 4.75 -1.04 10.42
CA LEU A 104 5.86 -0.82 9.47
C LEU A 104 6.27 0.65 9.33
N ARG A 105 5.40 1.60 9.74
CA ARG A 105 5.80 2.99 9.85
C ARG A 105 6.75 3.11 11.04
N LYS A 106 8.03 3.38 10.76
CA LYS A 106 8.98 3.81 11.80
C LYS A 106 8.28 4.92 12.61
N PRO A 107 8.19 4.78 13.95
CA PRO A 107 7.53 5.80 14.76
C PRO A 107 8.19 7.14 14.46
N ARG A 108 7.38 8.13 14.09
CA ARG A 108 7.88 9.47 13.81
C ARG A 108 8.60 9.94 15.06
N LEU A 109 9.92 9.99 15.00
CA LEU A 109 10.74 10.43 16.12
C LEU A 109 10.29 11.85 16.49
N SER A 110 10.20 12.13 17.79
CA SER A 110 9.93 13.49 18.22
C SER A 110 11.05 14.39 17.70
N LYS A 111 10.75 15.65 17.34
CA LYS A 111 11.75 16.62 16.86
C LYS A 111 12.98 16.70 17.77
N LYS A 112 12.78 16.54 19.09
CA LYS A 112 13.86 16.48 20.08
C LYS A 112 14.77 15.26 19.92
N ARG A 113 14.20 14.06 19.72
CA ARG A 113 14.97 12.82 19.56
C ARG A 113 15.74 12.78 18.25
N GLU A 114 15.15 13.30 17.18
CA GLU A 114 15.83 13.48 15.89
C GLU A 114 17.02 14.45 16.04
N LYS A 115 16.83 15.55 16.76
CA LYS A 115 17.90 16.51 17.04
C LYS A 115 19.02 15.92 17.91
N LEU A 116 18.69 15.05 18.87
CA LEU A 116 19.67 14.28 19.66
C LEU A 116 20.48 13.30 18.81
N LEU A 117 19.83 12.57 17.89
CA LEU A 117 20.51 11.68 16.95
C LEU A 117 21.51 12.43 16.07
N ASN A 118 21.11 13.60 15.56
CA ASN A 118 22.01 14.44 14.75
C ASN A 118 23.24 14.94 15.54
N MET A 119 23.15 14.99 16.88
CA MET A 119 24.24 15.41 17.78
C MET A 119 24.91 14.23 18.49
N GLN A 120 24.64 12.99 18.08
CA GLN A 120 25.16 11.79 18.73
C GLN A 120 26.69 11.80 18.86
N GLY A 121 27.41 12.12 17.78
CA GLY A 121 28.88 12.14 17.79
C GLY A 121 29.45 13.14 18.79
N ILE A 122 28.81 14.30 18.94
CA ILE A 122 29.21 15.32 19.91
C ILE A 122 28.98 14.81 21.33
N ILE A 123 27.80 14.21 21.59
CA ILE A 123 27.44 13.69 22.91
C ILE A 123 28.38 12.56 23.34
N LEU A 124 28.69 11.62 22.44
CA LEU A 124 29.62 10.52 22.72
C LEU A 124 31.04 11.04 22.98
N ASN A 125 31.54 11.97 22.15
CA ASN A 125 32.85 12.56 22.37
C ASN A 125 32.96 13.27 23.73
N LEU A 126 31.96 14.07 24.09
CA LEU A 126 31.93 14.77 25.38
C LEU A 126 31.94 13.80 26.57
N ILE A 127 31.20 12.70 26.50
CA ILE A 127 31.07 11.74 27.61
C ILE A 127 32.29 10.82 27.69
N GLU A 128 32.72 10.25 26.57
CA GLU A 128 33.71 9.17 26.53
C GLU A 128 35.15 9.68 26.45
N ASN A 129 35.39 10.73 25.66
CA ASN A 129 36.74 11.25 25.45
C ASN A 129 37.06 12.43 26.38
N GLU A 130 36.08 13.31 26.62
CA GLU A 130 36.28 14.50 27.47
C GLU A 130 35.82 14.31 28.92
N GLY A 131 35.16 13.19 29.24
CA GLY A 131 34.75 12.85 30.61
C GLY A 131 33.65 13.74 31.20
N TYR A 132 32.82 14.38 30.38
CA TYR A 132 31.76 15.27 30.85
C TYR A 132 30.65 14.51 31.57
N SER A 133 30.20 15.06 32.70
CA SER A 133 28.96 14.61 33.33
C SER A 133 27.74 14.95 32.46
N LEU A 134 26.66 14.17 32.57
CA LEU A 134 25.41 14.42 31.81
C LEU A 134 24.84 15.82 32.02
N ARG A 135 25.08 16.44 33.19
CA ARG A 135 24.69 17.83 33.46
C ARG A 135 25.54 18.81 32.67
N ASN A 136 26.84 18.56 32.56
CA ASN A 136 27.75 19.38 31.76
C ASN A 136 27.42 19.25 30.26
N VAL A 137 27.08 18.06 29.78
CA VAL A 137 26.60 17.87 28.40
C VAL A 137 25.31 18.64 28.15
N SER A 138 24.35 18.60 29.08
CA SER A 138 23.11 19.39 28.97
C SER A 138 23.39 20.89 28.85
N ASN A 139 24.27 21.42 29.70
CA ASN A 139 24.67 22.82 29.63
C ASN A 139 25.43 23.13 28.33
N TYR A 140 26.32 22.24 27.88
CA TYR A 140 27.06 22.39 26.63
C TYR A 140 26.11 22.49 25.43
N LEU A 141 25.15 21.57 25.32
CA LEU A 141 24.14 21.58 24.25
C LEU A 141 23.27 22.84 24.27
N LEU A 142 22.97 23.37 25.47
CA LEU A 142 22.24 24.62 25.61
C LEU A 142 23.08 25.81 25.10
N THR A 143 24.35 25.91 25.51
CA THR A 143 25.24 27.03 25.21
C THR A 143 25.68 27.05 23.74
N TYR A 144 26.18 25.93 23.23
CA TYR A 144 26.81 25.86 21.90
C TYR A 144 25.85 25.46 20.78
N HIS A 145 24.77 24.73 21.10
CA HIS A 145 23.82 24.20 20.10
C HIS A 145 22.40 24.74 20.25
N ARG A 146 22.19 25.70 21.17
CA ARG A 146 20.88 26.29 21.49
C ARG A 146 19.80 25.22 21.67
N PHE A 147 20.17 24.12 22.32
CA PHE A 147 19.33 22.95 22.48
C PHE A 147 19.11 22.64 23.95
N SER A 148 17.91 22.97 24.42
CA SER A 148 17.47 22.65 25.78
C SER A 148 16.98 21.20 25.85
N VAL A 149 17.74 20.38 26.58
CA VAL A 149 17.47 18.96 26.84
C VAL A 149 17.92 18.64 28.26
N SER A 150 17.17 17.84 29.00
CA SER A 150 17.56 17.51 30.37
C SER A 150 18.70 16.49 30.39
N HIS A 151 19.55 16.55 31.43
CA HIS A 151 20.58 15.53 31.67
C HIS A 151 20.00 14.10 31.77
N THR A 152 18.77 13.96 32.25
CA THR A 152 18.05 12.68 32.30
C THR A 152 17.64 12.17 30.91
N GLU A 153 17.24 13.05 29.99
CA GLU A 153 16.96 12.70 28.59
C GLU A 153 18.23 12.27 27.85
N ILE A 154 19.35 12.98 28.07
CA ILE A 154 20.66 12.63 27.52
C ILE A 154 21.11 11.25 28.02
N GLY A 155 20.98 10.97 29.33
CA GLY A 155 21.34 9.67 29.89
C GLY A 155 20.54 8.52 29.28
N LYS A 156 19.21 8.68 29.16
CA LYS A 156 18.35 7.69 28.48
C LYS A 156 18.77 7.47 27.02
N PHE A 157 19.11 8.55 26.32
CA PHE A 157 19.59 8.49 24.94
C PHE A 157 20.92 7.73 24.84
N TYR A 158 21.90 8.07 25.67
CA TYR A 158 23.21 7.42 25.72
C TYR A 158 23.11 5.91 26.01
N HIS A 159 22.33 5.52 27.02
CA HIS A 159 22.11 4.10 27.31
C HIS A 159 21.39 3.37 26.15
N SER A 160 20.48 4.04 25.44
CA SER A 160 19.81 3.45 24.28
C SER A 160 20.75 3.23 23.09
N LEU A 161 21.83 4.02 22.97
CA LEU A 161 22.86 3.83 21.95
C LEU A 161 23.76 2.64 22.31
N LYS A 162 24.29 2.60 23.54
CA LYS A 162 25.12 1.48 24.02
C LYS A 162 24.38 0.16 24.03
N GLY A 163 23.08 0.15 24.33
CA GLY A 163 22.25 -1.05 24.28
C GLY A 163 22.00 -1.58 22.87
N ALA A 164 22.15 -0.75 21.84
CA ALA A 164 22.02 -1.15 20.44
C ALA A 164 23.33 -1.71 19.86
N GLU A 165 24.49 -1.24 20.35
CA GLU A 165 25.82 -1.73 19.93
C GLU A 165 26.16 -3.12 20.49
N ASN A 166 25.51 -3.58 21.57
CA ASN A 166 25.76 -4.89 22.18
C ASN A 166 24.88 -6.04 21.62
N VAL A 167 24.20 -5.81 20.49
CA VAL A 167 23.29 -6.80 19.85
C VAL A 167 23.78 -7.18 18.43
N GLU A 168 24.98 -6.75 18.05
CA GLU A 168 25.73 -7.31 16.92
C GLU A 168 26.67 -8.43 17.38
#